data_AF-A0A811Q5D3-F1
#
_entry.id   AF-A0A811Q5D3-F1
#
_cell.length_a   1.000
_cell.length_b   1.000
_cell.length_c   1.000
_cell.angle_alpha   90.00
_cell.angle_beta   90.00
_cell.angle_gamma   90.00
#
_symmetry.space_group_name_H-M   'P 1'
#
loop_
_entity.id
_entity.type
_entity.pdbx_description
1 polymer ?
#
loop_
_entity_poly.entity_id
_entity_poly.type
_entity_poly.pdbx_seq_one_letter_code
_entity_poly.pdbx_strand_id
1 'polypeptide(L)'
;MEAKIISIVEFGGLGKTTLAKAVYENLSQDVRFRAFVPVGRNPDLKSVLKGILIDLDKQRYTKEFNLTILDERQLIDEPREFLKDKR
;
A
#
# COMPACT_ATOMS: atom_id res chain seq x y z
N MET A 1 11.14 10.50 11.53
CA MET A 1 9.84 10.01 12.03
C MET A 1 9.95 8.53 12.24
N GLU A 2 9.44 8.02 13.34
CA GLU A 2 9.48 6.59 13.66
C GLU A 2 8.24 5.90 13.08
N ALA A 3 8.43 4.72 12.50
CA ALA A 3 7.32 3.93 11.96
C ALA A 3 6.45 3.40 13.11
N LYS A 4 5.14 3.63 13.04
CA LYS A 4 4.16 3.01 13.95
C LYS A 4 3.54 1.80 13.28
N ILE A 5 3.64 0.64 13.92
CA ILE A 5 3.10 -0.62 13.42
C ILE A 5 2.01 -1.08 14.39
N ILE A 6 0.84 -1.43 13.86
CA ILE A 6 -0.28 -2.01 14.61
C ILE A 6 -0.52 -3.42 14.06
N SER A 7 -0.61 -4.40 14.96
CA SER A 7 -0.84 -5.80 14.59
C SER A 7 -2.19 -6.28 15.14
N ILE A 8 -2.95 -7.00 14.31
CA ILE A 8 -4.23 -7.61 14.68
C ILE A 8 -4.07 -9.14 14.52
N VAL A 9 -4.00 -9.87 15.64
CA VAL A 9 -3.63 -11.30 15.65
C VAL A 9 -4.69 -12.13 16.37
N GLU A 10 -5.32 -13.06 15.65
CA GLU A 10 -6.33 -13.99 16.15
C GLU A 10 -6.51 -15.19 15.20
N PHE A 11 -7.33 -16.17 15.59
CA PHE A 11 -7.73 -17.32 14.77
C PHE A 11 -8.45 -16.93 13.46
N GLY A 12 -8.40 -17.82 12.47
CA GLY A 12 -9.03 -17.61 11.16
C GLY A 12 -10.54 -17.40 11.25
N GLY A 13 -11.11 -16.59 10.35
CA GLY A 13 -12.57 -16.38 10.26
C GLY A 13 -13.17 -15.32 11.20
N LEU A 14 -12.40 -14.76 12.14
CA LEU A 14 -12.91 -13.79 13.13
C LEU A 14 -13.06 -12.35 12.61
N GLY A 15 -12.87 -12.10 11.31
CA GLY A 15 -13.10 -10.77 10.74
C GLY A 15 -11.96 -9.75 10.94
N LYS A 16 -10.73 -10.18 11.23
CA LYS A 16 -9.55 -9.28 11.35
C LYS A 16 -9.39 -8.32 10.17
N THR A 17 -9.42 -8.86 8.95
CA THR A 17 -9.32 -8.07 7.72
C THR A 17 -10.52 -7.13 7.58
N THR A 18 -11.70 -7.54 8.05
CA THR A 18 -12.90 -6.71 8.07
C THR A 18 -12.73 -5.51 8.99
N LEU A 19 -12.22 -5.71 10.21
CA LEU A 19 -11.93 -4.61 11.14
C LEU A 19 -10.88 -3.65 10.56
N ALA A 20 -9.77 -4.19 10.02
CA ALA A 20 -8.74 -3.37 9.39
C ALA A 20 -9.29 -2.53 8.22
N LYS A 21 -10.17 -3.12 7.41
CA LYS A 21 -10.82 -2.44 6.29
C LYS A 21 -11.79 -1.35 6.77
N ALA A 22 -12.59 -1.62 7.78
CA ALA A 22 -13.49 -0.62 8.36
C ALA A 22 -12.71 0.60 8.90
N VAL A 23 -11.59 0.37 9.60
CA VAL A 23 -10.71 1.46 10.05
C VAL A 23 -10.13 2.22 8.85
N TYR A 24 -9.60 1.51 7.85
CA TYR A 24 -9.04 2.12 6.64
C TYR A 24 -10.03 3.02 5.91
N GLU A 25 -11.29 2.59 5.76
CA GLU A 25 -12.35 3.36 5.10
C GLU A 25 -12.73 4.61 5.89
N ASN A 26 -12.61 4.58 7.22
CA ASN A 26 -12.92 5.70 8.11
C ASN A 26 -11.71 6.61 8.43
N LEU A 27 -10.53 6.36 7.86
CA LEU A 27 -9.37 7.25 8.02
C LEU A 27 -9.73 8.66 7.49
N SER A 28 -9.35 9.70 8.26
CA SER A 28 -9.65 11.09 7.92
C SER A 28 -9.08 11.47 6.55
N GLN A 29 -9.67 12.50 5.93
CA GLN A 29 -9.16 13.02 4.64
C GLN A 29 -7.74 13.59 4.73
N ASP A 30 -7.24 13.85 5.95
CA ASP A 30 -5.87 14.28 6.18
C ASP A 30 -4.85 13.19 5.79
N VAL A 31 -5.27 11.91 5.80
CA VAL A 31 -4.45 10.80 5.29
C VAL A 31 -4.65 10.69 3.77
N ARG A 32 -4.03 11.61 3.04
CA ARG A 32 -4.14 11.71 1.58
C ARG A 32 -3.55 10.51 0.84
N PHE A 33 -2.45 9.97 1.34
CA PHE A 33 -1.70 8.89 0.69
C PHE A 33 -1.84 7.61 1.51
N ARG A 34 -2.65 6.68 1.02
CA ARG A 34 -2.98 5.44 1.70
C ARG A 34 -3.15 4.30 0.71
N ALA A 35 -2.79 3.09 1.12
CA ALA A 35 -2.92 1.90 0.31
C ALA A 35 -3.44 0.72 1.13
N PHE A 36 -4.25 -0.14 0.51
CA PHE A 36 -4.73 -1.37 1.11
C PHE A 36 -4.53 -2.54 0.16
N VAL A 37 -3.42 -3.25 0.33
CA VAL A 37 -2.98 -4.29 -0.60
C VAL A 37 -2.98 -5.66 0.09
N PRO A 38 -3.66 -6.68 -0.48
CA PRO A 38 -3.62 -8.03 0.06
C PRO A 38 -2.24 -8.66 -0.17
N VAL A 39 -1.68 -9.31 0.86
CA VAL A 39 -0.41 -10.05 0.78
C VAL A 39 -0.67 -11.49 1.22
N GLY A 40 -0.50 -12.44 0.29
CA GLY A 40 -0.68 -13.87 0.54
C GLY A 40 0.59 -14.57 1.03
N ARG A 41 0.52 -15.90 1.20
CA ARG A 41 1.67 -16.73 1.65
C ARG A 41 2.84 -16.75 0.66
N ASN A 42 2.54 -16.71 -0.64
CA ASN A 42 3.54 -16.61 -1.70
C ASN A 42 3.24 -15.37 -2.54
N PRO A 43 3.63 -14.17 -2.06
CA PRO A 43 3.29 -12.94 -2.74
C PRO A 43 4.14 -12.75 -3.98
N ASP A 44 3.51 -12.30 -5.07
CA ASP A 44 4.24 -11.66 -6.16
C ASP A 44 4.58 -10.23 -5.72
N LEU A 45 5.84 -10.02 -5.32
CA LEU A 45 6.33 -8.73 -4.81
C LEU A 45 6.12 -7.59 -5.80
N LYS A 46 6.27 -7.85 -7.11
CA LYS A 46 6.04 -6.82 -8.13
C LYS A 46 4.57 -6.40 -8.13
N SER A 47 3.66 -7.36 -8.09
CA SER A 47 2.22 -7.06 -8.03
C SER A 47 1.84 -6.31 -6.76
N VAL A 48 2.41 -6.68 -5.61
CA VAL A 48 2.19 -5.97 -4.34
C VAL A 48 2.67 -4.53 -4.42
N LEU A 49 3.92 -4.29 -4.83
CA LEU A 49 4.49 -2.94 -4.92
C LEU A 49 3.73 -2.06 -5.93
N LYS A 50 3.34 -2.63 -7.08
CA LYS A 50 2.51 -1.92 -8.06
C LYS A 50 1.14 -1.55 -7.47
N GLY A 51 0.52 -2.45 -6.73
CA GLY A 51 -0.74 -2.20 -6.03
C GLY A 51 -0.62 -1.03 -5.04
N ILE A 52 0.48 -0.98 -4.28
CA ILE A 52 0.74 0.14 -3.36
C ILE A 52 0.83 1.45 -4.15
N LEU A 53 1.64 1.51 -5.20
CA LEU A 53 1.82 2.72 -6.01
C LEU A 53 0.50 3.20 -6.62
N ILE A 54 -0.29 2.30 -7.21
CA ILE A 54 -1.60 2.63 -7.79
C ILE A 54 -2.53 3.22 -6.72
N ASP A 55 -2.59 2.66 -5.51
CA ASP A 55 -3.43 3.22 -4.45
C ASP A 55 -2.92 4.59 -3.95
N LEU A 56 -1.61 4.83 -3.95
CA LEU A 56 -1.01 6.12 -3.59
C LEU A 56 -1.33 7.23 -4.61
N ASP A 57 -1.32 6.92 -5.90
CA ASP A 57 -1.70 7.84 -6.98
C ASP A 57 -2.18 7.09 -8.24
N LYS A 58 -3.50 6.88 -8.32
CA LYS A 58 -4.12 6.18 -9.45
C LYS A 58 -3.89 6.89 -10.78
N GLN A 59 -3.80 8.22 -10.80
CA GLN A 59 -3.62 8.91 -12.08
C GLN A 59 -2.20 8.67 -12.61
N ARG A 60 -1.20 8.96 -11.77
CA ARG A 60 0.22 8.83 -12.14
C ARG A 60 0.56 7.40 -12.55
N TYR A 61 0.19 6.42 -11.72
CA TYR A 61 0.70 5.05 -11.87
C TYR A 61 -0.12 4.13 -12.78
N THR A 62 -1.29 4.59 -13.26
CA THR A 62 -2.08 3.83 -14.25
C THR A 62 -2.08 4.46 -15.64
N LYS A 63 -1.78 5.77 -15.78
CA LYS A 63 -1.85 6.48 -17.06
C LYS A 63 -0.52 7.07 -17.52
N GLU A 64 0.27 7.61 -16.61
CA GLU A 64 1.44 8.43 -16.94
C GLU A 64 2.75 7.66 -16.77
N PHE A 65 2.74 6.62 -15.94
CA PHE A 65 3.93 5.88 -15.54
C PHE A 65 3.79 4.39 -15.86
N ASN A 66 4.70 3.85 -16.69
CA ASN A 66 4.67 2.44 -17.04
C ASN A 66 5.38 1.59 -15.97
N LEU A 67 4.60 1.01 -15.05
CA LEU A 67 5.13 0.13 -14.01
C LEU A 67 5.65 -1.23 -14.55
N THR A 68 5.35 -1.61 -15.80
CA THR A 68 5.73 -2.94 -16.33
C THR A 68 7.21 -3.06 -16.64
N ILE A 69 7.89 -1.95 -16.93
CA ILE A 69 9.31 -1.90 -17.26
C ILE A 69 10.21 -1.85 -16.02
N LEU A 70 9.65 -1.56 -14.84
CA LEU A 70 10.43 -1.43 -13.62
C LEU A 70 10.84 -2.78 -13.07
N ASP A 71 12.09 -2.84 -12.60
CA ASP A 71 12.56 -3.93 -11.76
C ASP A 71 12.10 -3.77 -10.30
N GLU A 72 12.39 -4.76 -9.47
CA GLU A 72 11.96 -4.77 -8.07
C GLU A 72 12.61 -3.65 -7.24
N ARG A 73 13.87 -3.31 -7.51
CA ARG A 73 14.57 -2.25 -6.78
C ARG A 73 13.91 -0.90 -7.07
N GLN A 74 13.63 -0.64 -8.34
CA GLN A 74 12.94 0.57 -8.77
C GLN A 74 11.53 0.66 -8.18
N LEU A 75 10.80 -0.46 -8.13
CA LEU A 75 9.47 -0.52 -7.49
C LEU A 75 9.53 -0.31 -5.97
N ILE A 76 10.63 -0.65 -5.30
CA ILE A 76 10.84 -0.40 -3.86
C ILE A 76 11.21 1.06 -3.60
N ASP A 77 12.00 1.67 -4.47
CA ASP A 77 12.49 3.04 -4.28
C ASP A 77 11.47 4.10 -4.67
N GLU A 78 10.62 3.84 -5.67
CA GLU A 78 9.55 4.77 -6.08
C GLU A 78 8.61 5.20 -4.94
N PRO A 79 8.03 4.32 -4.09
CA PRO A 79 7.17 4.77 -2.99
C PRO A 79 7.96 5.55 -1.92
N ARG A 80 9.26 5.27 -1.73
CA ARG A 80 10.11 6.02 -0.79
C ARG A 80 10.32 7.45 -1.28
N GLU A 81 10.64 7.61 -2.56
CA GLU A 81 10.82 8.93 -3.18
C GLU A 81 9.48 9.68 -3.27
N PHE A 82 8.40 8.99 -3.62
CA PHE A 82 7.06 9.56 -3.68
C PHE A 82 6.64 10.12 -2.31
N LEU A 83 6.85 9.39 -1.21
CA LEU A 83 6.39 9.79 0.13
C LEU A 83 7.34 10.73 0.88
N LYS A 84 8.58 10.92 0.40
CA LYS A 84 9.65 11.65 1.10
C LYS A 84 9.24 13.01 1.69
N ASP A 85 8.48 13.79 0.93
CA ASP A 85 8.03 15.13 1.31
C ASP A 85 6.52 15.22 1.56
N LYS A 86 5.84 14.07 1.64
CA LYS A 86 4.38 13.98 1.80
C LYS A 86 4.05 13.53 3.22
N ARG A 87 3.27 14.36 3.92
CA ARG A 87 2.71 14.05 5.24
C ARG A 87 1.38 13.33 5.12
#